data_AF-A0A3A4QVP3-F1
#
_entry.id   AF-A0A3A4QVP3-F1
#
_cell.length_a   1.000
_cell.length_b   1.000
_cell.length_c   1.000
_cell.angle_alpha   90.00
_cell.angle_beta   90.00
_cell.angle_gamma   90.00
#
_symmetry.space_group_name_H-M   'P 1'
#
loop_
_entity.id
_entity.type
_entity.pdbx_description
1 polymer ?
#
loop_
_entity_poly.entity_id
_entity_poly.type
_entity_poly.pdbx_seq_one_letter_code
_entity_poly.pdbx_strand_id
1 'polypeptide(L)'
;MPNTLHPAIQREAVRRRYAQLGFTVLDLLICLATLAVVSCIILIGGARLKSFSQATLCETNIRQVMHAAEMYNSDHRQYPFGYPYATLHNTLESYITYDRTFLCPADKGELYDSYTLFYTGAADDTDEHRYVFGCPRHSRFKKSIALFASTDSASCKTAPLSANTGITNIGSVIHGKITFPDGSHADFGDNQGIIIQSLFTPEERNYVVIRLTEPGSTPITIKAGEYIFVDIALDCAVIHVHDGEISMFPEPGDGKTIWTITADRGRGIIIPTYALLHEENAISIIPQRIRNLPEGTTISLARKDTPHVTADIQRLLGSLAAKSPALKESSTERKIAVNLAHWLENEYGYVSDK
;
A
#
# COMPACT_ATOMS: atom_id res chain seq x y z
N MET A 1 -79.56 -38.11 5.23
CA MET A 1 -79.25 -37.39 6.49
C MET A 1 -77.74 -37.31 6.63
N PRO A 2 -77.13 -36.13 6.74
CA PRO A 2 -75.69 -36.03 6.94
C PRO A 2 -75.37 -36.36 8.39
N ASN A 3 -74.45 -37.30 8.58
CA ASN A 3 -73.99 -37.75 9.90
C ASN A 3 -73.06 -36.68 10.48
N THR A 4 -73.62 -35.66 11.13
CA THR A 4 -72.85 -34.61 11.80
C THR A 4 -72.27 -35.17 13.09
N LEU A 5 -71.01 -35.62 13.02
CA LEU A 5 -70.25 -36.02 14.21
C LEU A 5 -70.20 -34.88 15.23
N HIS A 6 -70.49 -35.24 16.49
CA HIS A 6 -70.49 -34.34 17.64
C HIS A 6 -69.14 -33.59 17.78
N PRO A 7 -69.12 -32.27 18.02
CA PRO A 7 -67.90 -31.46 18.03
C PRO A 7 -66.85 -31.88 19.08
N ALA A 8 -67.26 -32.63 20.10
CA ALA A 8 -66.35 -33.22 21.09
C ALA A 8 -65.46 -34.33 20.49
N ILE A 9 -66.01 -35.18 19.61
CA ILE A 9 -65.29 -36.30 18.98
C ILE A 9 -64.26 -35.79 17.95
N GLN A 10 -64.60 -34.71 17.24
CA GLN A 10 -63.66 -34.05 16.32
C GLN A 10 -62.45 -33.45 17.06
N ARG A 11 -62.64 -32.89 18.26
CA ARG A 11 -61.54 -32.35 19.08
C ARG A 11 -60.59 -33.43 19.60
N GLU A 12 -61.09 -34.61 19.95
CA GLU A 12 -60.25 -35.73 20.39
C GLU A 12 -59.46 -36.37 19.25
N ALA A 13 -60.03 -36.50 18.04
CA ALA A 13 -59.33 -37.02 16.88
C ALA A 13 -58.15 -36.10 16.46
N VAL A 14 -58.33 -34.79 16.54
CA VAL A 14 -57.27 -33.81 16.28
C VAL A 14 -56.19 -33.88 17.37
N ARG A 15 -56.55 -33.91 18.66
CA ARG A 15 -55.58 -34.04 19.76
C ARG A 15 -54.75 -35.32 19.69
N ARG A 16 -55.35 -36.47 19.33
CA ARG A 16 -54.63 -37.74 19.18
C ARG A 16 -53.61 -37.72 18.04
N ARG A 17 -53.91 -37.03 16.93
CA ARG A 17 -52.94 -36.83 15.84
C ARG A 17 -51.74 -35.98 16.27
N TYR A 18 -51.96 -34.93 17.06
CA TYR A 18 -50.85 -34.14 17.61
C TYR A 18 -50.06 -34.85 18.72
N ALA A 19 -50.69 -35.73 19.51
CA ALA A 19 -50.02 -36.54 20.52
C ALA A 19 -49.10 -37.63 19.92
N GLN A 20 -49.29 -38.00 18.65
CA GLN A 20 -48.43 -38.92 17.90
C GLN A 20 -47.29 -38.22 17.16
N LEU A 21 -47.19 -36.89 17.23
CA LEU A 21 -46.16 -36.07 16.59
C LEU A 21 -45.14 -35.51 17.61
N GLY A 22 -44.96 -36.20 18.74
CA GLY A 22 -43.94 -35.86 19.73
C GLY A 22 -42.55 -36.26 19.23
N PHE A 23 -41.63 -35.30 19.12
CA PHE A 23 -40.22 -35.58 18.90
C PHE A 23 -39.68 -36.41 20.06
N THR A 24 -38.96 -37.50 19.79
CA THR A 24 -38.31 -38.23 20.87
C THR A 24 -37.13 -37.41 21.42
N VAL A 25 -36.76 -37.65 22.69
CA VAL A 25 -35.55 -37.03 23.28
C VAL A 25 -34.31 -37.37 22.44
N LEU A 26 -34.28 -38.55 21.84
CA LEU A 26 -33.20 -38.98 20.96
C LEU A 26 -33.16 -38.17 19.66
N ASP A 27 -34.30 -37.93 19.02
CA ASP A 27 -34.36 -37.15 17.78
C ASP A 27 -33.88 -35.71 18.02
N LEU A 28 -34.30 -35.10 19.13
CA LEU A 28 -33.82 -33.78 19.52
C LEU A 28 -32.31 -33.77 19.79
N LEU A 29 -31.80 -34.81 20.47
CA LEU A 29 -30.38 -34.96 20.76
C LEU A 29 -29.54 -35.10 19.47
N ILE A 30 -29.97 -35.93 18.52
CA ILE A 30 -29.29 -36.13 17.25
C ILE A 30 -29.32 -34.84 16.40
N CYS A 31 -30.45 -34.13 16.36
CA CYS A 31 -30.55 -32.84 15.67
C CYS A 31 -29.58 -31.81 16.26
N LEU A 32 -29.49 -31.68 17.58
CA LEU A 32 -28.55 -30.75 18.20
C LEU A 32 -27.09 -31.20 18.01
N ALA A 33 -26.81 -32.50 18.07
CA ALA A 33 -25.48 -33.04 17.80
C ALA A 33 -25.02 -32.75 16.36
N THR A 34 -25.89 -32.98 15.38
CA THR A 34 -25.60 -32.69 13.95
C THR A 34 -25.45 -31.19 13.69
N LEU A 35 -26.31 -30.34 14.28
CA LEU A 35 -26.16 -28.88 14.22
C LEU A 35 -24.87 -28.40 14.85
N ALA A 36 -24.45 -28.98 15.98
CA ALA A 36 -23.18 -28.66 16.62
C ALA A 36 -22.00 -29.01 15.71
N VAL A 37 -22.01 -30.20 15.09
CA VAL A 37 -20.95 -30.62 14.15
C VAL A 37 -20.88 -29.68 12.94
N VAL A 38 -21.99 -29.38 12.29
CA VAL A 38 -22.02 -28.47 11.12
C VAL A 38 -21.58 -27.05 11.51
N SER A 39 -22.05 -26.54 12.64
CA SER A 39 -21.68 -25.21 13.12
C SER A 39 -20.18 -25.10 13.40
N CYS A 40 -19.57 -26.12 14.00
CA CYS A 40 -18.12 -26.17 14.22
C CYS A 40 -17.32 -26.09 12.91
N ILE A 41 -17.74 -26.80 11.86
CA ILE A 41 -17.08 -26.76 10.55
C ILE A 41 -17.16 -25.37 9.94
N ILE A 42 -18.35 -24.74 9.97
CA ILE A 42 -18.57 -23.39 9.46
C ILE A 42 -17.72 -22.36 10.21
N LEU A 43 -17.61 -22.48 11.54
CA LEU A 43 -16.83 -21.55 12.35
C LEU A 43 -15.33 -21.62 12.03
N ILE A 44 -14.75 -22.82 11.96
CA ILE A 44 -13.31 -23.00 11.68
C ILE A 44 -12.98 -22.63 10.23
N GLY A 45 -13.84 -23.02 9.26
CA GLY A 45 -13.66 -22.72 7.85
C GLY A 45 -13.92 -21.26 7.49
N GLY A 46 -14.93 -20.64 8.11
CA GLY A 46 -15.40 -19.29 7.79
C GLY A 46 -14.35 -18.21 8.00
N ALA A 47 -13.55 -18.30 9.06
CA ALA A 47 -12.46 -17.34 9.30
C ALA A 47 -11.39 -17.37 8.20
N ARG A 48 -11.03 -18.57 7.73
CA ARG A 48 -10.06 -18.75 6.64
C ARG A 48 -10.64 -18.26 5.31
N LEU A 49 -11.88 -18.63 5.00
CA LEU A 49 -12.61 -18.18 3.82
C LEU A 49 -12.71 -16.66 3.74
N LYS A 50 -13.02 -15.99 4.87
CA LYS A 50 -13.06 -14.52 4.92
C LYS A 50 -11.69 -13.91 4.61
N SER A 51 -10.63 -14.41 5.22
CA SER A 51 -9.28 -13.89 4.97
C SER A 51 -8.82 -14.08 3.52
N PHE A 52 -9.18 -15.21 2.91
CA PHE A 52 -8.92 -15.49 1.50
C PHE A 52 -9.71 -14.56 0.59
N SER A 53 -11.03 -14.42 0.82
CA SER A 53 -11.89 -13.50 0.07
C SER A 53 -11.41 -12.05 0.16
N GLN A 54 -11.01 -11.58 1.35
CA GLN A 54 -10.43 -10.25 1.52
C GLN A 54 -9.14 -10.07 0.72
N ALA A 55 -8.30 -11.10 0.64
CA ALA A 55 -7.08 -11.06 -0.16
C ALA A 55 -7.40 -10.98 -1.67
N THR A 56 -8.29 -11.82 -2.18
CA THR A 56 -8.72 -11.77 -3.59
C THR A 56 -9.34 -10.43 -3.98
N LEU A 57 -10.16 -9.85 -3.10
CA LEU A 57 -10.74 -8.51 -3.32
C LEU A 57 -9.66 -7.43 -3.28
N CYS A 58 -8.70 -7.51 -2.35
CA CYS A 58 -7.59 -6.56 -2.29
C CYS A 58 -6.71 -6.62 -3.54
N GLU A 59 -6.43 -7.82 -4.05
CA GLU A 59 -5.70 -8.03 -5.31
C GLU A 59 -6.44 -7.39 -6.49
N THR A 60 -7.77 -7.51 -6.53
CA THR A 60 -8.60 -6.86 -7.54
C THR A 60 -8.55 -5.34 -7.42
N ASN A 61 -8.67 -4.80 -6.20
CA ASN A 61 -8.56 -3.37 -5.93
C ASN A 61 -7.21 -2.81 -6.38
N ILE A 62 -6.11 -3.49 -6.02
CA ILE A 62 -4.75 -3.09 -6.36
C ILE A 62 -4.56 -3.01 -7.89
N ARG A 63 -5.06 -4.01 -8.63
CA ARG A 63 -5.03 -3.98 -10.11
C ARG A 63 -5.84 -2.81 -10.68
N GLN A 64 -7.03 -2.53 -10.14
CA GLN A 64 -7.84 -1.40 -10.58
C GLN A 64 -7.14 -0.05 -10.33
N VAL A 65 -6.50 0.11 -9.16
CA VAL A 65 -5.72 1.32 -8.85
C VAL A 65 -4.56 1.47 -9.83
N MET A 66 -3.88 0.38 -10.20
CA MET A 66 -2.77 0.45 -11.14
C MET A 66 -3.21 0.72 -12.58
N HIS A 67 -4.34 0.16 -13.03
CA HIS A 67 -4.94 0.56 -14.30
C HIS A 67 -5.32 2.05 -14.31
N ALA A 68 -5.86 2.58 -13.21
CA ALA A 68 -6.09 4.01 -13.09
C ALA A 68 -4.79 4.83 -13.13
N ALA A 69 -3.71 4.33 -12.53
CA ALA A 69 -2.39 4.94 -12.60
C ALA A 69 -1.82 4.93 -14.04
N GLU A 70 -2.05 3.88 -14.82
CA GLU A 70 -1.70 3.81 -16.25
C GLU A 70 -2.51 4.82 -17.08
N MET A 71 -3.82 4.95 -16.82
CA MET A 71 -4.66 5.97 -17.46
C MET A 71 -4.18 7.38 -17.12
N TYR A 72 -3.90 7.64 -15.83
CA TYR A 72 -3.34 8.91 -15.38
C TYR A 72 -2.01 9.21 -16.10
N ASN A 73 -1.13 8.22 -16.24
CA ASN A 73 0.11 8.35 -16.97
C ASN A 73 -0.10 8.62 -18.46
N SER A 74 -1.10 8.02 -19.10
CA SER A 74 -1.48 8.34 -20.48
C SER A 74 -1.87 9.82 -20.64
N ASP A 75 -2.61 10.37 -19.68
CA ASP A 75 -3.11 11.75 -19.74
C ASP A 75 -2.05 12.79 -19.32
N HIS A 76 -1.22 12.47 -18.32
CA HIS A 76 -0.28 13.41 -17.69
C HIS A 76 1.18 13.16 -18.06
N ARG A 77 1.49 12.07 -18.77
CA ARG A 77 2.84 11.60 -19.12
C ARG A 77 3.75 11.37 -17.91
N GLN A 78 3.15 11.15 -16.75
CA GLN A 78 3.81 10.80 -15.51
C GLN A 78 2.86 9.93 -14.69
N TYR A 79 3.41 8.98 -13.95
CA TYR A 79 2.62 8.22 -12.99
C TYR A 79 2.14 9.12 -11.82
N PRO A 80 1.16 8.67 -11.02
CA PRO A 80 0.74 9.40 -9.82
C PRO A 80 1.85 9.59 -8.81
N PHE A 81 1.80 10.70 -8.08
CA PHE A 81 2.57 10.86 -6.85
C PHE A 81 1.97 10.00 -5.74
N GLY A 82 2.85 9.38 -4.96
CA GLY A 82 2.47 8.69 -3.73
C GLY A 82 2.84 9.49 -2.48
N TYR A 83 2.96 8.77 -1.36
CA TYR A 83 3.43 9.32 -0.10
C TYR A 83 4.83 9.96 -0.26
N PRO A 84 5.15 11.08 0.42
CA PRO A 84 4.28 11.86 1.31
C PRO A 84 3.45 12.95 0.63
N TYR A 85 3.61 13.16 -0.68
CA TYR A 85 3.12 14.38 -1.34
C TYR A 85 1.65 14.30 -1.77
N ALA A 86 1.16 13.09 -2.09
CA ALA A 86 -0.22 12.89 -2.50
C ALA A 86 -0.71 11.51 -2.06
N THR A 87 -2.03 11.34 -2.10
CA THR A 87 -2.66 10.03 -2.03
C THR A 87 -3.08 9.57 -3.42
N LEU A 88 -3.05 8.24 -3.63
CA LEU A 88 -3.58 7.61 -4.82
C LEU A 88 -5.06 7.93 -4.96
N HIS A 89 -5.82 7.92 -3.87
CA HIS A 89 -7.22 8.35 -3.85
C HIS A 89 -7.40 9.72 -4.51
N ASN A 90 -6.72 10.77 -4.00
CA ASN A 90 -6.91 12.13 -4.50
C ASN A 90 -6.40 12.32 -5.93
N THR A 91 -5.41 11.53 -6.35
CA THR A 91 -4.84 11.64 -7.69
C THR A 91 -5.66 10.86 -8.73
N LEU A 92 -6.29 9.76 -8.32
CA LEU A 92 -6.92 8.78 -9.21
C LEU A 92 -8.44 8.69 -9.08
N GLU A 93 -9.08 9.47 -8.20
CA GLU A 93 -10.54 9.44 -7.98
C GLU A 93 -11.35 9.64 -9.27
N SER A 94 -10.83 10.41 -10.25
CA SER A 94 -11.51 10.63 -11.53
C SER A 94 -11.47 9.43 -12.48
N TYR A 95 -10.57 8.47 -12.23
CA TYR A 95 -10.37 7.26 -13.05
C TYR A 95 -11.03 6.02 -12.44
N ILE A 96 -11.48 6.10 -11.18
CA ILE A 96 -12.08 4.98 -10.45
C ILE A 96 -13.50 5.33 -10.00
N THR A 97 -14.47 4.49 -10.36
CA THR A 97 -15.89 4.75 -10.04
C THR A 97 -16.23 4.63 -8.56
N TYR A 98 -15.51 3.81 -7.80
CA TYR A 98 -15.85 3.48 -6.41
C TYR A 98 -14.67 3.76 -5.48
N ASP A 99 -14.82 4.70 -4.54
CA ASP A 99 -13.77 5.08 -3.58
C ASP A 99 -13.26 3.91 -2.73
N ARG A 100 -14.13 2.92 -2.48
CA ARG A 100 -13.76 1.69 -1.75
C ARG A 100 -12.68 0.87 -2.43
N THR A 101 -12.40 1.11 -3.71
CA THR A 101 -11.29 0.49 -4.44
C THR A 101 -9.93 0.95 -3.87
N PHE A 102 -9.85 2.10 -3.20
CA PHE A 102 -8.63 2.56 -2.50
C PHE A 102 -8.49 1.99 -1.09
N LEU A 103 -9.45 1.19 -0.62
CA LEU A 103 -9.45 0.61 0.72
C LEU A 103 -9.18 -0.88 0.68
N CYS A 104 -8.25 -1.33 1.50
CA CYS A 104 -7.99 -2.74 1.69
C CYS A 104 -9.13 -3.38 2.49
N PRO A 105 -9.78 -4.45 2.00
CA PRO A 105 -10.86 -5.13 2.71
C PRO A 105 -10.46 -5.76 4.06
N ALA A 106 -9.16 -5.94 4.30
CA ALA A 106 -8.59 -6.41 5.56
C ALA A 106 -8.20 -5.26 6.50
N ASP A 107 -8.16 -4.02 5.99
CA ASP A 107 -7.88 -2.82 6.76
C ASP A 107 -9.10 -2.43 7.60
N LYS A 108 -8.83 -1.95 8.80
CA LYS A 108 -9.85 -1.50 9.76
C LYS A 108 -9.60 -0.07 10.24
N GLY A 109 -8.46 0.53 9.88
CA GLY A 109 -8.02 1.82 10.40
C GLY A 109 -8.08 2.95 9.38
N GLU A 110 -7.86 2.64 8.10
CA GLU A 110 -7.83 3.66 7.05
C GLU A 110 -9.24 3.99 6.54
N LEU A 111 -9.48 5.29 6.34
CA LEU A 111 -10.78 5.82 5.92
C LEU A 111 -10.83 6.17 4.43
N TYR A 112 -9.70 6.46 3.79
CA TYR A 112 -9.66 6.95 2.42
C TYR A 112 -8.68 6.20 1.52
N ASP A 113 -7.50 5.84 2.02
CA ASP A 113 -6.46 5.24 1.19
C ASP A 113 -5.59 4.27 1.98
N SER A 114 -5.79 2.98 1.73
CA SER A 114 -5.00 1.93 2.34
C SER A 114 -3.66 1.71 1.66
N TYR A 115 -3.43 2.24 0.46
CA TYR A 115 -2.40 1.72 -0.43
C TYR A 115 -1.27 2.68 -0.75
N THR A 116 -1.49 3.99 -0.64
CA THR A 116 -0.53 5.05 -1.00
C THR A 116 0.85 4.84 -0.37
N LEU A 117 0.92 4.43 0.90
CA LEU A 117 2.19 4.20 1.59
C LEU A 117 3.05 3.10 0.93
N PHE A 118 2.40 2.11 0.31
CA PHE A 118 3.03 0.91 -0.25
C PHE A 118 3.25 0.99 -1.77
N TYR A 119 2.95 2.13 -2.37
CA TYR A 119 3.15 2.42 -3.78
C TYR A 119 4.49 3.13 -3.98
N THR A 120 5.33 2.65 -4.90
CA THR A 120 6.65 3.25 -5.21
C THR A 120 6.67 4.04 -6.51
N GLY A 121 5.63 3.94 -7.32
CA GLY A 121 5.66 4.43 -8.70
C GLY A 121 5.86 3.29 -9.69
N ALA A 122 4.97 3.22 -10.68
CA ALA A 122 5.28 2.52 -11.91
C ALA A 122 6.22 3.40 -12.75
N ALA A 123 7.08 2.74 -13.50
CA ALA A 123 7.86 3.31 -14.58
C ALA A 123 7.91 2.23 -15.65
N ASP A 124 8.06 2.60 -16.92
CA ASP A 124 8.23 1.65 -18.02
C ASP A 124 9.49 0.81 -17.78
N ASP A 125 9.29 -0.31 -17.10
CA ASP A 125 10.33 -1.20 -16.60
C ASP A 125 10.18 -2.56 -17.26
N THR A 126 11.28 -3.05 -17.85
CA THR A 126 11.37 -4.41 -18.38
C THR A 126 11.83 -5.43 -17.34
N ASP A 127 12.14 -4.99 -16.11
CA ASP A 127 12.34 -5.88 -14.98
C ASP A 127 10.96 -6.29 -14.46
N GLU A 128 10.48 -7.40 -15.00
CA GLU A 128 9.18 -7.99 -14.66
C GLU A 128 9.00 -8.19 -13.16
N HIS A 129 10.09 -8.35 -12.41
CA HIS A 129 10.07 -8.64 -10.98
C HIS A 129 10.19 -7.40 -10.10
N ARG A 130 10.25 -6.19 -10.66
CA ARG A 130 10.33 -4.98 -9.82
C ARG A 130 9.02 -4.74 -9.07
N TYR A 131 9.11 -4.51 -7.77
CA TYR A 131 7.96 -4.12 -6.97
C TYR A 131 7.49 -2.71 -7.32
N VAL A 132 6.21 -2.58 -7.62
CA VAL A 132 5.57 -1.30 -7.92
C VAL A 132 4.62 -0.91 -6.79
N PHE A 133 3.86 -1.89 -6.32
CA PHE A 133 2.69 -1.65 -5.50
C PHE A 133 2.31 -2.89 -4.70
N GLY A 134 1.64 -2.72 -3.56
CA GLY A 134 1.21 -3.87 -2.80
C GLY A 134 0.49 -3.54 -1.50
N CYS A 135 0.08 -4.58 -0.79
CA CYS A 135 -0.59 -4.48 0.49
C CYS A 135 -0.13 -5.59 1.45
N PRO A 136 0.61 -5.23 2.51
CA PRO A 136 1.12 -6.19 3.50
C PRO A 136 0.12 -6.54 4.60
N ARG A 137 -1.15 -6.09 4.53
CA ARG A 137 -2.12 -6.20 5.63
C ARG A 137 -2.85 -7.56 5.71
N HIS A 138 -2.39 -8.58 5.00
CA HIS A 138 -3.09 -9.87 4.92
C HIS A 138 -2.50 -10.93 5.85
N SER A 139 -3.38 -11.80 6.34
CA SER A 139 -3.02 -12.91 7.24
C SER A 139 -2.23 -12.47 8.49
N ARG A 140 -2.58 -11.31 9.08
CA ARG A 140 -1.86 -10.69 10.21
C ARG A 140 -0.40 -10.34 9.86
N PHE A 141 -0.20 -9.62 8.75
CA PHE A 141 1.12 -9.22 8.24
C PHE A 141 2.06 -10.37 7.87
N LYS A 142 1.52 -11.58 7.66
CA LYS A 142 2.28 -12.76 7.19
C LYS A 142 2.26 -12.89 5.67
N LYS A 143 1.35 -12.19 5.01
CA LYS A 143 1.20 -12.19 3.56
C LYS A 143 1.09 -10.77 3.05
N SER A 144 1.73 -10.54 1.92
CA SER A 144 1.57 -9.35 1.12
C SER A 144 0.99 -9.71 -0.22
N ILE A 145 0.07 -8.90 -0.72
CA ILE A 145 -0.31 -8.92 -2.13
C ILE A 145 0.59 -7.90 -2.81
N ALA A 146 1.46 -8.34 -3.70
CA ALA A 146 2.36 -7.47 -4.44
C ALA A 146 1.96 -7.46 -5.91
N LEU A 147 2.07 -6.30 -6.54
CA LEU A 147 2.03 -6.11 -7.97
C LEU A 147 3.43 -5.70 -8.43
N PHE A 148 3.91 -6.40 -9.46
CA PHE A 148 5.20 -6.15 -10.06
C PHE A 148 5.05 -5.38 -11.38
N ALA A 149 6.15 -4.88 -11.92
CA ALA A 149 6.14 -4.08 -13.13
C ALA A 149 5.60 -4.83 -14.37
N SER A 150 5.64 -6.17 -14.38
CA SER A 150 4.96 -6.99 -15.40
C SER A 150 3.44 -6.93 -15.35
N THR A 151 2.85 -6.21 -14.38
CA THR A 151 1.42 -6.22 -14.00
C THR A 151 0.94 -7.54 -13.38
N ASP A 152 1.84 -8.51 -13.19
CA ASP A 152 1.54 -9.70 -12.43
C ASP A 152 1.38 -9.37 -10.95
N SER A 153 0.33 -9.93 -10.34
CA SER A 153 0.15 -9.87 -8.90
C SER A 153 0.39 -11.23 -8.27
N ALA A 154 1.03 -11.23 -7.10
CA ALA A 154 1.22 -12.44 -6.32
C ALA A 154 0.90 -12.23 -4.84
N SER A 155 0.37 -13.28 -4.21
CA SER A 155 0.28 -13.38 -2.75
C SER A 155 1.60 -13.92 -2.19
N CYS A 156 2.50 -13.01 -1.83
CA CYS A 156 3.83 -13.30 -1.30
C CYS A 156 3.81 -13.53 0.23
N LYS A 157 4.72 -14.35 0.74
CA LYS A 157 4.99 -14.42 2.19
C LYS A 157 5.82 -13.20 2.58
N THR A 158 5.56 -12.60 3.74
CA THR A 158 6.43 -11.52 4.24
C THR A 158 7.75 -12.09 4.72
N ALA A 159 8.84 -11.38 4.46
CA ALA A 159 10.20 -11.74 4.85
C ALA A 159 10.60 -10.96 6.11
N PRO A 160 11.17 -11.61 7.15
CA PRO A 160 11.62 -10.91 8.35
C PRO A 160 12.86 -10.06 8.05
N LEU A 161 12.97 -8.90 8.70
CA LEU A 161 14.13 -8.02 8.63
C LEU A 161 14.76 -7.89 10.02
N SER A 162 16.09 -7.79 10.08
CA SER A 162 16.80 -7.56 11.33
C SER A 162 17.48 -6.20 11.31
N ALA A 163 17.10 -5.31 12.23
CA ALA A 163 17.82 -4.07 12.50
C ALA A 163 18.71 -4.24 13.75
N ASN A 164 19.59 -3.28 14.01
CA ASN A 164 20.45 -3.25 15.20
C ASN A 164 19.69 -3.45 16.53
N THR A 165 18.41 -3.07 16.60
CA THR A 165 17.55 -3.19 17.78
C THR A 165 16.69 -4.46 17.81
N GLY A 166 16.79 -5.34 16.81
CA GLY A 166 16.05 -6.60 16.71
C GLY A 166 15.22 -6.76 15.44
N ILE A 167 14.26 -7.70 15.46
CA ILE A 167 13.39 -7.97 14.32
C ILE A 167 12.49 -6.77 14.05
N THR A 168 12.52 -6.30 12.81
CA THR A 168 11.77 -5.13 12.35
C THR A 168 10.65 -5.58 11.40
N ASN A 169 9.50 -4.91 11.49
CA ASN A 169 8.32 -5.24 10.69
C ASN A 169 8.07 -4.18 9.62
N ILE A 170 7.21 -4.53 8.65
CA ILE A 170 6.69 -3.56 7.69
C ILE A 170 5.97 -2.43 8.44
N GLY A 171 6.21 -1.19 8.04
CA GLY A 171 5.72 0.02 8.69
C GLY A 171 6.61 0.54 9.83
N SER A 172 7.66 -0.18 10.22
CA SER A 172 8.63 0.33 11.20
C SER A 172 9.53 1.38 10.58
N VAL A 173 9.76 2.47 11.33
CA VAL A 173 10.80 3.45 11.04
C VAL A 173 12.15 2.85 11.39
N ILE A 174 13.14 3.11 10.54
CA ILE A 174 14.48 2.55 10.60
C ILE A 174 15.53 3.65 10.51
N HIS A 175 16.67 3.40 11.16
CA HIS A 175 17.89 4.19 11.13
C HIS A 175 19.09 3.25 11.31
N GLY A 176 20.27 3.66 10.86
CA GLY A 176 21.48 2.85 10.91
C GLY A 176 21.38 1.55 10.09
N LYS A 177 22.07 0.50 10.54
CA LYS A 177 22.25 -0.74 9.79
C LYS A 177 21.05 -1.70 9.89
N ILE A 178 20.63 -2.19 8.73
CA ILE A 178 19.65 -3.27 8.54
C ILE A 178 20.32 -4.42 7.82
N THR A 179 20.15 -5.62 8.35
CA THR A 179 20.61 -6.87 7.75
C THR A 179 19.41 -7.64 7.21
N PHE A 180 19.56 -8.11 5.97
CA PHE A 180 18.58 -8.88 5.25
C PHE A 180 18.82 -10.39 5.45
N PRO A 181 17.83 -11.26 5.15
CA PRO A 181 17.93 -12.70 5.44
C PRO A 181 19.12 -13.43 4.81
N ASP A 182 19.64 -12.93 3.68
CA ASP A 182 20.79 -13.50 2.95
C ASP A 182 22.15 -12.94 3.43
N GLY A 183 22.17 -12.06 4.43
CA GLY A 183 23.36 -11.38 4.92
C GLY A 183 23.71 -10.08 4.19
N SER A 184 22.99 -9.76 3.11
CA SER A 184 23.00 -8.43 2.50
C SER A 184 22.56 -7.38 3.52
N HIS A 185 22.92 -6.12 3.32
CA HIS A 185 22.58 -5.07 4.28
C HIS A 185 22.47 -3.69 3.62
N ALA A 186 21.72 -2.82 4.30
CA ALA A 186 21.72 -1.39 4.03
C ALA A 186 22.05 -0.65 5.33
N ASP A 187 22.96 0.32 5.28
CA ASP A 187 23.26 1.23 6.38
C ASP A 187 22.75 2.62 6.06
N PHE A 188 21.78 3.08 6.84
CA PHE A 188 21.17 4.39 6.68
C PHE A 188 21.88 5.47 7.49
N GLY A 189 22.85 5.11 8.35
CA GLY A 189 23.48 6.08 9.25
C GLY A 189 22.44 6.84 10.08
N ASP A 190 22.43 8.17 9.96
CA ASP A 190 21.46 9.08 10.61
C ASP A 190 20.19 9.37 9.77
N ASN A 191 20.10 8.84 8.55
CA ASN A 191 18.91 8.95 7.71
C ASN A 191 17.77 8.11 8.29
N GLN A 192 16.54 8.59 8.13
CA GLN A 192 15.35 7.83 8.49
C GLN A 192 14.64 7.29 7.26
N GLY A 193 14.26 6.03 7.34
CA GLY A 193 13.38 5.40 6.37
C GLY A 193 12.24 4.64 7.04
N ILE A 194 11.30 4.19 6.23
CA ILE A 194 10.24 3.28 6.63
C ILE A 194 10.25 2.07 5.71
N ILE A 195 10.16 0.88 6.29
CA ILE A 195 10.01 -0.36 5.51
C ILE A 195 8.60 -0.39 4.97
N ILE A 196 8.43 -0.25 3.66
CA ILE A 196 7.11 -0.34 3.02
C ILE A 196 6.80 -1.76 2.54
N GLN A 197 7.83 -2.55 2.22
CA GLN A 197 7.65 -3.95 1.90
C GLN A 197 8.86 -4.82 2.25
N SER A 198 8.59 -6.05 2.65
CA SER A 198 9.59 -7.11 2.76
C SER A 198 8.91 -8.45 2.49
N LEU A 199 9.26 -9.10 1.39
CA LEU A 199 8.57 -10.32 0.94
C LEU A 199 9.49 -11.32 0.25
N PHE A 200 9.04 -12.58 0.21
CA PHE A 200 9.55 -13.59 -0.70
C PHE A 200 8.72 -13.56 -1.97
N THR A 201 9.37 -13.32 -3.10
CA THR A 201 8.75 -13.44 -4.43
C THR A 201 8.30 -14.89 -4.69
N PRO A 202 7.45 -15.14 -5.71
CA PRO A 202 7.08 -16.49 -6.10
C PRO A 202 8.27 -17.42 -6.42
N GLU A 203 9.40 -16.84 -6.83
CA GLU A 203 10.67 -17.52 -7.11
C GLU A 203 11.56 -17.69 -5.88
N GLU A 204 11.03 -17.44 -4.67
CA GLU A 204 11.72 -17.52 -3.38
C GLU A 204 12.92 -16.57 -3.21
N ARG A 205 13.00 -15.50 -4.02
CA ARG A 205 13.96 -14.40 -3.81
C ARG A 205 13.42 -13.38 -2.81
N ASN A 206 14.31 -12.78 -2.02
CA ASN A 206 13.96 -11.70 -1.11
C ASN A 206 13.73 -10.39 -1.88
N TYR A 207 12.67 -9.68 -1.56
CA TYR A 207 12.41 -8.35 -2.09
C TYR A 207 12.12 -7.40 -0.94
N VAL A 208 12.95 -6.36 -0.81
CA VAL A 208 12.82 -5.36 0.24
C VAL A 208 12.64 -4.00 -0.39
N VAL A 209 11.68 -3.25 0.12
CA VAL A 209 11.37 -1.91 -0.35
C VAL A 209 11.32 -0.99 0.86
N ILE A 210 12.17 0.01 0.83
CA ILE A 210 12.31 1.00 1.88
C ILE A 210 12.07 2.37 1.26
N ARG A 211 11.29 3.19 1.94
CA ARG A 211 11.09 4.59 1.56
C ARG A 211 11.87 5.47 2.51
N LEU A 212 12.66 6.40 1.98
CA LEU A 212 13.26 7.43 2.81
C LEU A 212 12.22 8.48 3.18
N THR A 213 12.23 8.86 4.45
CA THR A 213 11.29 9.85 5.01
C THR A 213 12.00 11.14 5.39
N GLU A 214 13.18 11.03 6.00
CA GLU A 214 13.97 12.20 6.40
C GLU A 214 15.44 11.98 5.99
N PRO A 215 15.99 12.83 5.10
CA PRO A 215 17.41 12.78 4.77
C PRO A 215 18.23 13.27 5.96
N GLY A 216 19.28 12.51 6.28
CA GLY A 216 20.27 12.82 7.30
C GLY A 216 21.48 13.56 6.69
N SER A 217 22.62 13.42 7.36
CA SER A 217 23.91 14.01 6.97
C SER A 217 24.98 12.99 6.64
N THR A 218 24.68 11.70 6.83
CA THR A 218 25.59 10.59 6.56
C THR A 218 25.23 9.86 5.26
N PRO A 219 26.20 9.20 4.60
CA PRO A 219 25.91 8.40 3.41
C PRO A 219 25.09 7.16 3.77
N ILE A 220 24.16 6.82 2.88
CA ILE A 220 23.45 5.56 2.88
C ILE A 220 24.22 4.58 2.01
N THR A 221 24.57 3.41 2.54
CA THR A 221 25.26 2.36 1.77
C THR A 221 24.37 1.14 1.66
N ILE A 222 24.30 0.55 0.47
CA ILE A 222 23.50 -0.65 0.19
C ILE A 222 24.41 -1.68 -0.41
N LYS A 223 24.42 -2.88 0.16
CA LYS A 223 25.11 -4.04 -0.38
C LYS A 223 24.12 -5.19 -0.54
N ALA A 224 23.77 -5.48 -1.78
CA ALA A 224 22.82 -6.52 -2.17
C ALA A 224 23.54 -7.69 -2.87
N GLY A 225 23.23 -8.91 -2.46
CA GLY A 225 23.68 -10.14 -3.11
C GLY A 225 22.77 -10.60 -4.25
N GLU A 226 23.05 -11.81 -4.76
CA GLU A 226 22.35 -12.43 -5.90
C GLU A 226 20.91 -12.85 -5.59
N TYR A 227 20.54 -13.07 -4.33
CA TYR A 227 19.22 -13.61 -3.95
C TYR A 227 18.28 -12.56 -3.34
N ILE A 228 18.65 -11.28 -3.44
CA ILE A 228 17.85 -10.17 -2.93
C ILE A 228 17.74 -9.03 -3.94
N PHE A 229 16.59 -8.39 -3.93
CA PHE A 229 16.33 -7.11 -4.56
C PHE A 229 16.06 -6.07 -3.47
N VAL A 230 16.74 -4.94 -3.55
CA VAL A 230 16.57 -3.83 -2.60
C VAL A 230 16.17 -2.58 -3.36
N ASP A 231 14.96 -2.10 -3.12
CA ASP A 231 14.46 -0.84 -3.63
C ASP A 231 14.49 0.23 -2.54
N ILE A 232 15.21 1.32 -2.79
CA ILE A 232 15.12 2.55 -1.99
C ILE A 232 14.31 3.59 -2.75
N ALA A 233 13.12 3.89 -2.25
CA ALA A 233 12.27 4.95 -2.77
C ALA A 233 12.67 6.29 -2.14
N LEU A 234 13.25 7.15 -2.94
CA LEU A 234 13.53 8.55 -2.65
C LEU A 234 12.32 9.42 -3.04
N ASP A 235 12.42 10.72 -2.81
CA ASP A 235 11.45 11.71 -3.27
C ASP A 235 11.50 11.98 -4.78
N CYS A 236 12.65 11.75 -5.41
CA CYS A 236 12.87 12.00 -6.84
C CYS A 236 12.99 10.72 -7.70
N ALA A 237 13.36 9.58 -7.11
CA ALA A 237 13.67 8.34 -7.83
C ALA A 237 13.50 7.09 -6.96
N VAL A 238 13.38 5.94 -7.60
CA VAL A 238 13.54 4.62 -6.97
C VAL A 238 14.88 4.04 -7.39
N ILE A 239 15.70 3.65 -6.41
CA ILE A 239 17.00 3.03 -6.62
C ILE A 239 16.85 1.53 -6.39
N HIS A 240 16.97 0.76 -7.47
CA HIS A 240 16.89 -0.69 -7.45
C HIS A 240 18.29 -1.29 -7.48
N VAL A 241 18.61 -2.09 -6.46
CA VAL A 241 19.94 -2.71 -6.28
C VAL A 241 19.81 -4.23 -6.26
N HIS A 242 20.62 -4.88 -7.08
CA HIS A 242 20.71 -6.32 -7.20
C HIS A 242 22.14 -6.73 -7.58
N ASP A 243 22.73 -7.68 -6.85
CA ASP A 243 24.12 -8.11 -7.06
C ASP A 243 25.09 -6.92 -7.22
N GLY A 244 25.13 -6.06 -6.20
CA GLY A 244 25.83 -4.78 -6.27
C GLY A 244 25.89 -4.00 -4.97
N GLU A 245 26.70 -2.94 -5.00
CA GLU A 245 26.95 -2.01 -3.92
C GLU A 245 26.77 -0.57 -4.44
N ILE A 246 25.92 0.19 -3.75
CA ILE A 246 25.61 1.59 -4.08
C ILE A 246 25.72 2.42 -2.81
N SER A 247 26.35 3.58 -2.95
CA SER A 247 26.36 4.63 -1.94
C SER A 247 25.53 5.82 -2.40
N MET A 248 24.76 6.40 -1.50
CA MET A 248 23.93 7.58 -1.74
C MET A 248 24.21 8.61 -0.66
N PHE A 249 24.38 9.86 -1.05
CA PHE A 249 24.66 10.95 -0.14
C PHE A 249 23.62 12.07 -0.32
N PRO A 250 22.88 12.44 0.73
CA PRO A 250 22.00 13.60 0.71
C PRO A 250 22.81 14.88 0.89
N GLU A 251 22.68 15.81 -0.06
CA GLU A 251 23.24 17.15 0.00
C GLU A 251 22.11 18.19 0.13
N PRO A 252 22.26 19.21 0.99
CA PRO A 252 21.33 20.31 1.05
C PRO A 252 21.43 21.15 -0.23
N GLY A 253 20.35 21.25 -0.98
CA GLY A 253 20.17 22.16 -2.11
C GLY A 253 19.21 23.31 -1.79
N ASP A 254 18.96 24.17 -2.78
CA ASP A 254 18.05 25.33 -2.68
C ASP A 254 16.59 24.88 -2.43
N GLY A 255 16.24 24.65 -1.15
CA GLY A 255 14.93 24.19 -0.71
C GLY A 255 14.61 22.71 -0.99
N LYS A 256 15.60 21.90 -1.41
CA LYS A 256 15.43 20.48 -1.74
C LYS A 256 16.66 19.66 -1.38
N THR A 257 16.51 18.35 -1.29
CA THR A 257 17.63 17.41 -1.19
C THR A 257 18.15 17.07 -2.58
N ILE A 258 19.46 17.18 -2.76
CA ILE A 258 20.17 16.67 -3.92
C ILE A 258 20.77 15.32 -3.49
N TRP A 259 20.43 14.26 -4.20
CA TRP A 259 20.94 12.92 -3.95
C TRP A 259 22.10 12.62 -4.88
N THR A 260 23.31 12.55 -4.34
CA THR A 260 24.50 12.09 -5.05
C THR A 260 24.61 10.57 -4.91
N ILE A 261 24.46 9.83 -6.00
CA ILE A 261 24.38 8.38 -6.04
C ILE A 261 25.59 7.83 -6.80
N THR A 262 26.34 6.94 -6.17
CA THR A 262 27.54 6.32 -6.72
C THR A 262 27.40 4.80 -6.73
N ALA A 263 27.66 4.17 -7.88
CA ALA A 263 27.75 2.72 -7.95
C ALA A 263 29.18 2.27 -7.63
N ASP A 264 29.35 1.71 -6.44
CA ASP A 264 30.65 1.25 -5.95
C ASP A 264 31.04 -0.10 -6.56
N ARG A 265 30.05 -0.97 -6.85
CA ARG A 265 30.24 -2.25 -7.53
C ARG A 265 28.92 -2.78 -8.10
N GLY A 266 28.96 -3.50 -9.24
CA GLY A 266 27.82 -4.29 -9.72
C GLY A 266 26.77 -3.48 -10.48
N ARG A 267 25.51 -3.95 -10.46
CA ARG A 267 24.41 -3.33 -11.23
C ARG A 267 23.43 -2.60 -10.32
N GLY A 268 23.39 -1.27 -10.47
CA GLY A 268 22.32 -0.42 -9.94
C GLY A 268 21.41 0.07 -11.06
N ILE A 269 20.10 -0.01 -10.86
CA ILE A 269 19.13 0.60 -11.76
C ILE A 269 18.52 1.80 -11.05
N ILE A 270 18.58 2.96 -11.70
CA ILE A 270 17.93 4.17 -11.22
C ILE A 270 16.69 4.43 -12.07
N ILE A 271 15.56 4.55 -11.39
CA ILE A 271 14.27 4.84 -12.00
C ILE A 271 13.85 6.24 -11.54
N PRO A 272 14.05 7.27 -12.37
CA PRO A 272 13.53 8.60 -12.10
C PRO A 272 12.01 8.53 -12.02
N THR A 273 11.43 8.96 -10.90
CA THR A 273 9.98 9.16 -10.81
C THR A 273 9.67 10.62 -11.13
N TYR A 274 10.48 11.54 -10.57
CA TYR A 274 10.38 12.98 -10.75
C TYR A 274 11.74 13.67 -10.59
N ALA A 275 12.79 13.13 -11.20
CA ALA A 275 14.13 13.65 -11.02
C ALA A 275 14.55 14.63 -12.13
N LEU A 276 15.34 15.62 -11.74
CA LEU A 276 16.22 16.40 -12.60
C LEU A 276 17.65 15.94 -12.33
N LEU A 277 18.44 15.81 -13.40
CA LEU A 277 19.88 15.63 -13.30
C LEU A 277 20.49 16.96 -12.85
N HIS A 278 21.33 16.93 -11.83
CA HIS A 278 22.05 18.09 -11.35
C HIS A 278 23.54 17.97 -11.73
N GLU A 279 23.93 18.56 -12.86
CA GLU A 279 25.35 18.69 -13.24
C GLU A 279 25.90 20.05 -12.77
N GLU A 280 27.22 20.15 -12.56
CA GLU A 280 27.92 21.34 -12.01
C GLU A 280 27.56 22.68 -12.66
N ASN A 281 26.98 22.70 -13.86
CA ASN A 281 26.53 23.90 -14.57
C ASN A 281 25.17 23.77 -15.31
N ALA A 282 24.43 22.67 -15.14
CA ALA A 282 23.17 22.46 -15.86
C ALA A 282 22.21 21.54 -15.11
N ILE A 283 20.94 21.96 -15.04
CA ILE A 283 19.83 21.11 -14.60
C ILE A 283 19.13 20.60 -15.85
N SER A 284 19.16 19.29 -16.09
CA SER A 284 18.47 18.67 -17.23
C SER A 284 17.37 17.73 -16.78
N ILE A 285 16.25 17.70 -17.51
CA ILE A 285 15.17 16.74 -17.24
C ILE A 285 15.67 15.37 -17.66
N ILE A 286 15.64 14.39 -16.76
CA ILE A 286 15.94 13.01 -17.10
C ILE A 286 14.67 12.43 -17.74
N PRO A 287 14.65 12.24 -19.08
CA PRO A 287 13.44 11.79 -19.75
C PRO A 287 13.29 10.26 -19.69
N GLN A 288 14.34 9.53 -19.29
CA GLN A 288 14.41 8.09 -19.39
C GLN A 288 15.19 7.46 -18.23
N ARG A 289 14.78 6.24 -17.88
CA ARG A 289 15.44 5.35 -16.91
C ARG A 289 16.95 5.24 -17.18
N ILE A 290 17.74 5.26 -16.11
CA ILE A 290 19.18 4.99 -16.20
C ILE A 290 19.38 3.51 -15.89
N ARG A 291 19.50 2.72 -16.96
CA ARG A 291 19.74 1.27 -16.89
C ARG A 291 21.22 1.02 -16.65
N ASN A 292 21.56 0.38 -15.52
CA ASN A 292 22.91 0.03 -15.12
C ASN A 292 23.83 1.24 -14.98
N LEU A 293 23.96 1.74 -13.75
CA LEU A 293 25.04 2.64 -13.38
C LEU A 293 26.38 1.87 -13.46
N PRO A 294 27.31 2.21 -14.37
CA PRO A 294 28.61 1.56 -14.40
C PRO A 294 29.38 1.80 -13.10
N GLU A 295 30.23 0.85 -12.72
CA GLU A 295 31.09 0.98 -11.54
C GLU A 295 31.92 2.28 -11.60
N GLY A 296 31.95 3.01 -10.48
CA GLY A 296 32.61 4.32 -10.37
C GLY A 296 31.84 5.49 -10.98
N THR A 297 30.63 5.28 -11.49
CA THR A 297 29.78 6.37 -11.99
C THR A 297 29.02 7.02 -10.84
N THR A 298 29.04 8.35 -10.81
CA THR A 298 28.29 9.17 -9.87
C THR A 298 27.25 10.00 -10.62
N ILE A 299 26.03 10.07 -10.07
CA ILE A 299 24.92 10.86 -10.60
C ILE A 299 24.28 11.64 -9.47
N SER A 300 24.04 12.94 -9.69
CA SER A 300 23.30 13.78 -8.75
C SER A 300 21.88 14.02 -9.26
N LEU A 301 20.90 13.72 -8.41
CA LEU A 301 19.47 13.83 -8.70
C LEU A 301 18.81 14.81 -7.73
N ALA A 302 17.93 15.66 -8.24
CA ALA A 302 17.07 16.50 -7.41
C ALA A 302 15.60 16.33 -7.83
N ARG A 303 14.67 16.52 -6.90
CA ARG A 303 13.25 16.50 -7.24
C ARG A 303 12.87 17.65 -8.18
N LYS A 304 12.20 17.32 -9.28
CA LYS A 304 11.58 18.26 -10.21
C LYS A 304 10.41 18.95 -9.49
N ASP A 305 10.41 20.29 -9.48
CA ASP A 305 9.23 21.03 -9.02
C ASP A 305 8.06 20.69 -9.93
N THR A 306 7.07 20.02 -9.38
CA THR A 306 5.83 19.73 -10.09
C THR A 306 4.74 20.63 -9.52
N PRO A 307 4.16 21.54 -10.33
CA PRO A 307 3.17 22.52 -9.88
C PRO A 307 1.81 21.90 -9.53
N HIS A 308 1.61 20.59 -9.71
CA HIS A 308 0.32 19.92 -9.52
C HIS A 308 -0.13 19.85 -8.07
N VAL A 309 0.81 19.73 -7.12
CA VAL A 309 0.44 19.76 -5.69
C VAL A 309 -0.03 21.15 -5.29
N THR A 310 0.40 22.24 -5.93
CA THR A 310 -0.05 23.59 -5.55
C THR A 310 -1.32 24.00 -6.28
N ALA A 311 -1.43 23.78 -7.58
CA ALA A 311 -2.58 24.25 -8.37
C ALA A 311 -3.84 23.42 -8.13
N ASP A 312 -3.72 22.09 -8.03
CA ASP A 312 -4.87 21.22 -7.77
C ASP A 312 -5.29 21.29 -6.30
N ILE A 313 -4.35 21.39 -5.35
CA ILE A 313 -4.69 21.69 -3.95
C ILE A 313 -5.33 23.09 -3.86
N GLN A 314 -4.80 24.13 -4.52
CA GLN A 314 -5.44 25.46 -4.53
C GLN A 314 -6.83 25.46 -5.17
N ARG A 315 -7.05 24.67 -6.22
CA ARG A 315 -8.36 24.52 -6.87
C ARG A 315 -9.33 23.71 -6.01
N LEU A 316 -8.86 22.65 -5.35
CA LEU A 316 -9.63 21.87 -4.37
C LEU A 316 -9.98 22.75 -3.16
N LEU A 317 -9.02 23.51 -2.64
CA LEU A 317 -9.16 24.52 -1.59
C LEU A 317 -10.17 25.60 -1.98
N GLY A 318 -10.10 26.13 -3.20
CA GLY A 318 -11.09 27.10 -3.71
C GLY A 318 -12.49 26.50 -3.83
N SER A 319 -12.60 25.24 -4.25
CA SER A 319 -13.89 24.54 -4.34
C SER A 319 -14.47 24.17 -2.97
N LEU A 320 -13.61 23.84 -2.00
CA LEU A 320 -13.99 23.48 -0.63
C LEU A 320 -14.31 24.73 0.20
N ALA A 321 -13.53 25.81 0.07
CA ALA A 321 -13.82 27.11 0.67
C ALA A 321 -15.14 27.69 0.13
N ALA A 322 -15.42 27.54 -1.17
CA ALA A 322 -16.70 27.95 -1.77
C ALA A 322 -17.89 27.11 -1.27
N LYS A 323 -17.69 25.83 -0.92
CA LYS A 323 -18.74 24.93 -0.40
C LYS A 323 -18.89 24.98 1.12
N SER A 324 -17.85 25.40 1.85
CA SER A 324 -17.79 25.45 3.32
C SER A 324 -18.96 26.18 4.00
N PRO A 325 -19.44 27.36 3.50
CA PRO A 325 -20.57 28.05 4.12
C PRO A 325 -21.91 27.30 3.96
N ALA A 326 -22.02 26.41 2.96
CA ALA A 326 -23.23 25.64 2.69
C ALA A 326 -23.27 24.29 3.43
N LEU A 327 -22.17 23.87 4.05
CA LEU A 327 -22.08 22.60 4.77
C LEU A 327 -22.57 22.76 6.22
N LYS A 328 -23.51 21.90 6.63
CA LYS A 328 -24.05 21.87 7.99
C LYS A 328 -22.94 21.66 9.01
N GLU A 329 -22.96 22.42 10.11
CA GLU A 329 -21.93 22.45 11.17
C GLU A 329 -21.54 21.07 11.74
N SER A 330 -22.45 20.09 11.68
CA SER A 330 -22.24 18.75 12.23
C SER A 330 -21.80 17.70 11.22
N SER A 331 -21.66 18.03 9.93
CA SER A 331 -21.34 17.02 8.90
C SER A 331 -19.89 16.54 9.02
N THR A 332 -19.69 15.24 8.78
CA THR A 332 -18.36 14.62 8.66
C THR A 332 -17.52 15.36 7.62
N GLU A 333 -18.13 15.84 6.54
CA GLU A 333 -17.50 16.63 5.48
C GLU A 333 -16.90 17.94 5.98
N ARG A 334 -17.57 18.67 6.88
CA ARG A 334 -17.02 19.89 7.48
C ARG A 334 -15.85 19.56 8.41
N LYS A 335 -15.92 18.45 9.16
CA LYS A 335 -14.81 18.00 10.02
C LYS A 335 -13.58 17.61 9.21
N ILE A 336 -13.78 16.95 8.07
CA ILE A 336 -12.71 16.60 7.13
C ILE A 336 -12.09 17.88 6.54
N ALA A 337 -12.91 18.83 6.11
CA ALA A 337 -12.43 20.10 5.55
C ALA A 337 -11.62 20.92 6.57
N VAL A 338 -12.07 20.99 7.84
CA VAL A 338 -11.35 21.69 8.91
C VAL A 338 -10.05 20.98 9.28
N ASN A 339 -10.06 19.65 9.40
CA ASN A 339 -8.85 18.89 9.71
C ASN A 339 -7.81 18.98 8.59
N LEU A 340 -8.25 18.97 7.33
CA LEU A 340 -7.38 19.13 6.17
C LEU A 340 -6.79 20.55 6.10
N ALA A 341 -7.59 21.58 6.37
CA ALA A 341 -7.12 22.95 6.46
C ALA A 341 -6.07 23.13 7.56
N HIS A 342 -6.31 22.57 8.76
CA HIS A 342 -5.34 22.61 9.87
C HIS A 342 -4.03 21.87 9.56
N TRP A 343 -4.12 20.73 8.87
CA TRP A 343 -2.92 19.99 8.45
C TRP A 343 -2.11 20.78 7.41
N LEU A 344 -2.77 21.42 6.45
CA LEU A 344 -2.12 22.24 5.41
C LEU A 344 -1.51 23.55 5.95
N GLU A 345 -2.16 24.20 6.93
CA GLU A 345 -1.60 25.36 7.64
C GLU A 345 -0.29 25.02 8.36
N ASN A 346 -0.24 23.86 9.02
CA ASN A 346 0.92 23.43 9.78
C ASN A 346 2.08 22.94 8.91
N GLU A 347 1.79 22.24 7.81
CA GLU A 347 2.82 21.58 6.99
C GLU A 347 3.35 22.47 5.85
N TYR A 348 2.51 23.36 5.30
CA TYR A 348 2.84 24.15 4.10
C TYR A 348 2.65 25.67 4.28
N GLY A 349 2.30 26.14 5.49
CA GLY A 349 2.17 27.57 5.77
C GLY A 349 1.04 28.26 5.00
N TYR A 350 0.02 27.51 4.57
CA TYR A 350 -1.13 28.08 3.84
C TYR A 350 -1.96 28.97 4.79
N VAL A 351 -1.84 30.30 4.69
CA VAL A 351 -2.72 31.22 5.41
C VAL A 351 -3.99 31.40 4.59
N SER A 352 -5.10 30.86 5.09
CA SER A 352 -6.43 31.11 4.54
C SER A 352 -6.74 32.62 4.65
N ASP A 353 -6.77 33.34 3.53
CA ASP A 353 -7.38 34.67 3.50
C ASP A 353 -8.89 34.53 3.78
N LYS A 354 -9.24 34.93 5.01
CA LYS A 354 -10.54 34.99 5.71
C LYS A 354 -11.84 34.71 4.96
#